data_AF-A0A9X9MCB2-F1
#
_entry.id   AF-A0A9X9MCB2-F1
#
_cell.length_a   1.000
_cell.length_b   1.000
_cell.length_c   1.000
_cell.angle_alpha   90.00
_cell.angle_beta   90.00
_cell.angle_gamma   90.00
#
_symmetry.space_group_name_H-M   'P 1'
#
loop_
_entity.id
_entity.type
_entity.pdbx_description
1 polymer ?
#
loop_
_entity_poly.entity_id
_entity_poly.type
_entity_poly.pdbx_seq_one_letter_code
_entity_poly.pdbx_strand_id
1 'polypeptide(L)'
;MPWRKEQTADLQRVLARVDRDIPLVLVSGNHDVGNTPTPETVAEFQRTWGDDYFSFWVGGVLFLVLNSQFWYDASRCPALKQAQDQWLDQQLSVAGRRHCQHAIVFQHIPLFLRSIDEDDDYFNLTKSVRKEVANKLTRAGRDPGPQGLAGRAFWRGGFQMLLLPPAAWPRVEKMGIWTELGSVPSPAPHRQCGLGQAA
;
A
#
# COMPACT_ATOMS: atom_id res chain seq x y z
N MET A 1 -0.99 22.62 -16.65
CA MET A 1 0.32 22.96 -16.08
C MET A 1 1.31 23.16 -17.23
N PRO A 2 1.87 24.37 -17.44
CA PRO A 2 2.67 24.70 -18.62
C PRO A 2 3.99 23.92 -18.74
N TRP A 3 4.48 23.35 -17.64
CA TRP A 3 5.79 22.67 -17.57
C TRP A 3 5.71 21.14 -17.47
N ARG A 4 4.52 20.55 -17.63
CA ARG A 4 4.32 19.11 -17.39
C ARG A 4 5.22 18.26 -18.29
N LYS A 5 5.33 18.60 -19.58
CA LYS A 5 6.11 17.82 -20.55
C LYS A 5 7.61 17.83 -20.19
N GLU A 6 8.13 19.00 -19.86
CA GLU A 6 9.52 19.21 -19.46
C GLU A 6 9.81 18.47 -18.15
N GLN A 7 8.95 18.61 -17.13
CA GLN A 7 9.09 17.91 -15.85
C GLN A 7 9.07 16.38 -16.01
N THR A 8 8.16 15.85 -16.82
CA THR A 8 8.09 14.42 -17.14
C THR A 8 9.35 13.94 -17.84
N ALA A 9 9.79 14.64 -18.88
CA ALA A 9 11.00 14.28 -19.63
C ALA A 9 12.25 14.33 -18.74
N ASP A 10 12.36 15.33 -17.86
CA ASP A 10 13.46 15.47 -16.92
C ASP A 10 13.50 14.30 -15.93
N LEU A 11 12.36 13.95 -15.33
CA LEU A 11 12.26 12.83 -14.41
C LEU A 11 12.59 11.49 -15.11
N GLN A 12 12.06 11.26 -16.31
CA GLN A 12 12.38 10.06 -17.09
C GLN A 12 13.87 9.96 -17.41
N ARG A 13 14.54 11.07 -17.75
CA ARG A 13 16.00 11.08 -17.99
C ARG A 13 16.81 10.73 -16.74
N VAL A 14 16.38 11.17 -15.56
CA VAL A 14 17.04 10.83 -14.30
C VAL A 14 16.79 9.37 -13.92
N LEU A 15 15.55 8.90 -14.00
CA LEU A 15 15.18 7.51 -13.69
C LEU A 15 15.85 6.51 -14.62
N ALA A 16 16.08 6.86 -15.89
CA ALA A 16 16.80 6.02 -16.84
C ALA A 16 18.28 5.76 -16.46
N ARG A 17 18.83 6.50 -15.50
CA ARG A 17 20.19 6.30 -14.97
C ARG A 17 20.23 5.41 -13.73
N VAL A 18 19.07 5.06 -13.16
CA VAL A 18 18.99 4.10 -12.06
C VAL A 18 19.40 2.73 -12.61
N ASP A 19 20.17 1.98 -11.82
CA ASP A 19 20.58 0.63 -12.17
C ASP A 19 19.33 -0.22 -12.47
N ARG A 20 19.38 -1.00 -13.56
CA ARG A 20 18.25 -1.82 -14.03
C ARG A 20 17.90 -2.93 -13.05
N ASP A 21 18.84 -3.32 -12.19
CA ASP A 21 18.61 -4.31 -11.14
C ASP A 21 17.87 -3.73 -9.93
N ILE A 22 17.63 -2.41 -9.89
CA ILE A 22 16.83 -1.73 -8.85
C ILE A 22 15.41 -1.49 -9.40
N PRO A 23 14.39 -2.21 -8.90
CA PRO A 23 13.01 -2.02 -9.35
C PRO A 23 12.49 -0.62 -8.98
N LEU A 24 11.83 0.03 -9.94
CA LEU A 24 11.13 1.29 -9.72
C LEU A 24 9.63 1.01 -9.53
N VAL A 25 9.07 1.49 -8.41
CA VAL A 25 7.64 1.43 -8.13
C VAL A 25 7.09 2.85 -8.17
N LEU A 26 6.26 3.15 -9.16
CA LEU A 26 5.65 4.45 -9.35
C LEU A 26 4.21 4.43 -8.83
N VAL A 27 3.81 5.51 -8.15
CA VAL A 27 2.50 5.65 -7.52
C VAL A 27 1.86 6.93 -8.05
N SER A 28 0.66 6.85 -8.62
CA SER A 28 -0.03 8.01 -9.15
C SER A 28 -0.55 8.92 -8.03
N GLY A 29 -0.38 10.23 -8.19
CA GLY A 29 -0.99 11.24 -7.33
C GLY A 29 -1.92 12.20 -8.07
N ASN A 30 -2.53 13.12 -7.31
CA ASN A 30 -3.46 14.12 -7.85
C ASN A 30 -2.81 15.10 -8.84
N HIS A 31 -1.49 15.28 -8.80
CA HIS A 31 -0.77 16.09 -9.78
C HIS A 31 -0.56 15.38 -11.13
N ASP A 32 -0.66 14.05 -11.12
CA ASP A 32 -0.53 13.22 -12.30
C ASP A 32 -1.87 13.03 -12.99
N VAL A 33 -2.88 12.54 -12.24
CA VAL A 33 -4.21 12.19 -12.79
C VAL A 33 -5.29 13.23 -12.50
N GLY A 34 -5.01 14.25 -11.68
CA GLY A 34 -5.98 15.28 -11.25
C GLY A 34 -6.64 14.99 -9.91
N ASN A 35 -7.21 16.02 -9.27
CA ASN A 35 -8.03 15.83 -8.06
C ASN A 35 -9.30 15.03 -8.38
N THR A 36 -9.91 15.29 -9.54
CA THR A 36 -11.04 14.55 -10.11
C THR A 36 -10.58 13.88 -11.42
N PRO A 37 -9.98 12.68 -11.36
CA PRO A 37 -9.47 11.98 -12.53
C PRO A 37 -10.56 11.73 -13.60
N THR A 38 -10.11 11.74 -14.84
CA THR A 38 -10.89 11.35 -16.03
C THR A 38 -10.23 10.17 -16.74
N PRO A 39 -10.94 9.43 -17.60
CA PRO A 39 -10.34 8.35 -18.39
C PRO A 39 -9.11 8.81 -19.20
N GLU A 40 -9.14 10.04 -19.71
CA GLU A 40 -8.04 10.60 -20.50
C GLU A 40 -6.80 10.84 -19.64
N THR A 41 -6.96 11.40 -18.44
CA THR A 41 -5.85 11.65 -17.51
C THR A 41 -5.23 10.37 -16.97
N VAL A 42 -6.06 9.34 -16.70
CA VAL A 42 -5.58 8.01 -16.28
C VAL A 42 -4.84 7.35 -17.43
N ALA A 43 -5.38 7.39 -18.65
CA ALA A 43 -4.70 6.84 -19.82
C ALA A 43 -3.39 7.58 -20.15
N GLU A 44 -3.31 8.89 -19.90
CA GLU A 44 -2.07 9.66 -20.02
C GLU A 44 -1.01 9.19 -19.01
N PHE A 45 -1.40 8.99 -17.74
CA PHE A 45 -0.51 8.41 -16.74
C PHE A 45 -0.03 7.03 -17.17
N GLN A 46 -0.94 6.15 -17.57
CA GLN A 46 -0.62 4.78 -17.98
C GLN A 46 0.36 4.71 -19.15
N ARG A 47 0.17 5.53 -20.18
CA ARG A 47 1.12 5.63 -21.31
C ARG A 47 2.50 6.14 -20.91
N THR A 48 2.58 6.95 -19.86
CA THR A 48 3.81 7.65 -19.47
C THR A 48 4.62 6.87 -18.44
N TRP A 49 3.93 6.24 -17.48
CA TRP A 49 4.52 5.68 -16.26
C TRP A 49 4.20 4.20 -16.05
N GLY A 50 3.27 3.62 -16.82
CA GLY A 50 2.76 2.26 -16.61
C GLY A 50 1.49 2.25 -15.76
N ASP A 51 1.06 1.05 -15.37
CA ASP A 51 -0.22 0.83 -14.68
C ASP A 51 -0.39 1.71 -13.44
N ASP A 52 -1.58 2.30 -13.26
CA ASP A 52 -1.92 3.18 -12.14
C ASP A 52 -2.31 2.41 -10.87
N TYR A 53 -2.61 1.12 -11.00
CA TYR A 53 -2.67 0.18 -9.90
C TYR A 53 -2.16 -1.20 -10.34
N PHE A 54 -1.43 -1.87 -9.47
CA PHE A 54 -0.89 -3.21 -9.73
C PHE A 54 -0.43 -3.87 -8.44
N SER A 55 -0.08 -5.15 -8.51
CA SER A 55 0.42 -5.91 -7.37
C SER A 55 1.63 -6.74 -7.74
N PHE A 56 2.48 -7.01 -6.76
CA PHE A 56 3.61 -7.91 -6.90
C PHE A 56 3.94 -8.60 -5.58
N TRP A 57 4.70 -9.69 -5.65
CA TRP A 57 5.08 -10.48 -4.48
C TRP A 57 6.59 -10.51 -4.33
N VAL A 58 7.08 -10.28 -3.11
CA VAL A 58 8.50 -10.45 -2.76
C VAL A 58 8.58 -11.21 -1.45
N GLY A 59 9.24 -12.38 -1.45
CA GLY A 59 9.47 -13.15 -0.22
C GLY A 59 8.20 -13.53 0.55
N GLY A 60 7.07 -13.74 -0.12
CA GLY A 60 5.78 -14.06 0.53
C GLY A 60 5.00 -12.85 1.06
N VAL A 61 5.49 -11.63 0.81
CA VAL A 61 4.80 -10.37 1.09
C VAL A 61 4.12 -9.86 -0.17
N LEU A 62 2.85 -9.49 -0.06
CA LEU A 62 2.09 -8.85 -1.12
C LEU A 62 2.30 -7.33 -1.07
N PHE A 63 2.64 -6.74 -2.20
CA PHE A 63 2.68 -5.29 -2.37
C PHE A 63 1.54 -4.88 -3.30
N LEU A 64 0.77 -3.87 -2.87
CA LEU A 64 -0.35 -3.30 -3.60
C LEU A 64 -0.05 -1.84 -3.89
N VAL A 65 -0.04 -1.46 -5.16
CA VAL A 65 0.02 -0.07 -5.60
C VAL A 65 -1.38 0.32 -6.04
N LEU A 66 -1.94 1.38 -5.45
CA LEU A 66 -3.33 1.78 -5.64
C LEU A 66 -3.43 3.23 -6.07
N ASN A 67 -4.33 3.51 -7.02
CA ASN A 67 -4.69 4.87 -7.37
C ASN A 67 -5.73 5.40 -6.36
N SER A 68 -5.24 6.11 -5.35
CA SER A 68 -6.08 6.69 -4.29
C SER A 68 -6.97 7.84 -4.78
N GLN A 69 -6.70 8.42 -5.96
CA GLN A 69 -7.57 9.49 -6.49
C GLN A 69 -8.98 8.98 -6.81
N PHE A 70 -9.12 7.69 -7.14
CA PHE A 70 -10.44 7.10 -7.33
C PHE A 70 -11.28 7.09 -6.05
N TRP A 71 -10.65 7.03 -4.89
CA TRP A 71 -11.32 7.09 -3.59
C TRP A 71 -11.56 8.51 -3.10
N TYR A 72 -10.78 9.48 -3.61
CA TYR A 72 -10.97 10.89 -3.34
C TYR A 72 -12.15 11.47 -4.14
N ASP A 73 -12.12 11.35 -5.47
CA ASP A 73 -13.20 11.79 -6.35
C ASP A 73 -13.15 11.13 -7.74
N ALA A 74 -13.86 10.01 -7.92
CA ALA A 74 -14.00 9.36 -9.22
C ALA A 74 -15.25 9.77 -10.01
N SER A 75 -15.88 10.92 -9.70
CA SER A 75 -17.15 11.32 -10.33
C SER A 75 -17.10 11.37 -11.86
N ARG A 76 -15.92 11.62 -12.44
CA ARG A 76 -15.70 11.66 -13.90
C ARG A 76 -15.19 10.34 -14.50
N CYS A 77 -14.93 9.31 -13.69
CA CYS A 77 -14.48 8.00 -14.14
C CYS A 77 -14.95 6.84 -13.25
N PRO A 78 -16.25 6.73 -12.91
CA PRO A 78 -16.74 5.75 -11.93
C PRO A 78 -16.46 4.29 -12.34
N ALA A 79 -16.44 4.00 -13.64
CA ALA A 79 -16.11 2.66 -14.15
C ALA A 79 -14.65 2.24 -13.85
N LEU A 80 -13.70 3.19 -13.89
CA LEU A 80 -12.29 2.90 -13.58
C LEU A 80 -12.09 2.65 -12.08
N LYS A 81 -12.75 3.44 -11.23
CA LYS A 81 -12.81 3.16 -9.79
C LYS A 81 -13.37 1.77 -9.53
N GLN A 82 -14.49 1.42 -10.15
CA GLN A 82 -15.12 0.11 -9.97
C GLN A 82 -14.20 -1.04 -10.39
N ALA A 83 -13.45 -0.87 -11.50
CA ALA A 83 -12.46 -1.85 -11.94
C ALA A 83 -11.33 -2.04 -10.91
N GLN A 84 -10.78 -0.96 -10.36
CA GLN A 84 -9.78 -1.03 -9.29
C GLN A 84 -10.35 -1.73 -8.04
N ASP A 85 -11.56 -1.38 -7.61
CA ASP A 85 -12.17 -1.96 -6.40
C ASP A 85 -12.39 -3.47 -6.55
N GLN A 86 -12.88 -3.91 -7.71
CA GLN A 86 -13.07 -5.34 -8.01
C GLN A 86 -11.73 -6.08 -8.10
N TRP A 87 -10.73 -5.47 -8.74
CA TRP A 87 -9.39 -6.04 -8.82
C TRP A 87 -8.76 -6.17 -7.42
N LEU A 88 -8.91 -5.16 -6.56
CA LEU A 88 -8.41 -5.19 -5.19
C LEU A 88 -9.04 -6.34 -4.40
N ASP A 89 -10.36 -6.52 -4.51
CA ASP A 89 -11.06 -7.64 -3.85
C ASP A 89 -10.51 -9.00 -4.30
N GLN A 90 -10.19 -9.13 -5.60
CA GLN A 90 -9.54 -10.34 -6.12
C GLN A 90 -8.13 -10.54 -5.54
N GLN A 91 -7.31 -9.49 -5.46
CA GLN A 91 -5.96 -9.58 -4.89
C GLN A 91 -5.99 -9.98 -3.41
N LEU A 92 -6.90 -9.39 -2.63
CA LEU A 92 -7.09 -9.74 -1.22
C LEU A 92 -7.58 -11.18 -1.04
N SER A 93 -8.46 -11.65 -1.92
CA SER A 93 -8.89 -13.05 -1.95
C SER A 93 -7.73 -14.00 -2.27
N VAL A 94 -6.85 -13.65 -3.22
CA VAL A 94 -5.63 -14.40 -3.51
C VAL A 94 -4.68 -14.41 -2.30
N ALA A 95 -4.52 -13.27 -1.62
CA ALA A 95 -3.68 -13.14 -0.45
C ALA A 95 -4.11 -14.09 0.69
N GLY A 96 -5.42 -14.16 0.96
CA GLY A 96 -5.99 -15.09 1.93
C GLY A 96 -5.70 -16.55 1.57
N ARG A 97 -5.93 -16.95 0.30
CA ARG A 97 -5.66 -18.32 -0.18
C ARG A 97 -4.17 -18.70 -0.13
N ARG A 98 -3.27 -17.73 -0.31
CA ARG A 98 -1.82 -17.94 -0.28
C ARG A 98 -1.21 -17.82 1.12
N HIS A 99 -2.03 -17.64 2.16
CA HIS A 99 -1.57 -17.39 3.53
C HIS A 99 -0.54 -16.26 3.60
N CYS A 100 -0.85 -15.15 2.93
CA CYS A 100 -0.01 -13.95 2.89
C CYS A 100 0.38 -13.52 4.31
N GLN A 101 1.69 -13.44 4.57
CA GLN A 101 2.18 -13.05 5.90
C GLN A 101 1.94 -11.57 6.16
N HIS A 102 2.18 -10.74 5.14
CA HIS A 102 2.06 -9.29 5.20
C HIS A 102 1.58 -8.73 3.86
N ALA A 103 0.75 -7.69 3.91
CA ALA A 103 0.41 -6.88 2.75
C ALA A 103 0.88 -5.43 2.99
N ILE A 104 1.58 -4.85 2.04
CA ILE A 104 2.09 -3.47 2.05
C ILE A 104 1.35 -2.69 0.96
N VAL A 105 0.83 -1.51 1.29
CA VAL A 105 0.03 -0.69 0.38
C VAL A 105 0.75 0.62 0.09
N PHE A 106 0.96 0.91 -1.19
CA PHE A 106 1.43 2.19 -1.69
C PHE A 106 0.26 2.99 -2.26
N GLN A 107 0.12 4.22 -1.80
CA GLN A 107 -0.86 5.16 -2.32
C GLN A 107 -0.45 6.60 -2.03
N HIS A 108 -1.03 7.55 -2.77
CA HIS A 108 -0.71 8.97 -2.67
C HIS A 108 -1.46 9.68 -1.55
N ILE A 109 -2.78 9.51 -1.47
CA ILE A 109 -3.61 10.10 -0.41
C ILE A 109 -3.65 9.14 0.78
N PRO A 110 -3.27 9.59 1.99
CA PRO A 110 -3.38 8.77 3.18
C PRO A 110 -4.85 8.52 3.54
N LEU A 111 -5.14 7.35 4.13
CA LEU A 111 -6.45 7.10 4.73
C LEU A 111 -6.77 8.16 5.81
N PHE A 112 -5.77 8.53 6.62
CA PHE A 112 -5.83 9.57 7.64
C PHE A 112 -4.42 10.05 8.02
N LEU A 113 -4.31 11.25 8.59
CA LEU A 113 -3.05 11.85 9.03
C LEU A 113 -2.76 11.59 10.52
N ARG A 114 -3.80 11.66 11.36
CA ARG A 114 -3.71 11.56 12.82
C ARG A 114 -4.58 10.43 13.36
N SER A 115 -5.82 10.33 12.89
CA SER A 115 -6.78 9.33 13.37
C SER A 115 -7.79 8.95 12.29
N ILE A 116 -8.24 7.70 12.29
CA ILE A 116 -9.30 7.23 11.38
C ILE A 116 -10.65 7.96 11.58
N ASP A 117 -10.82 8.63 12.71
CA ASP A 117 -12.01 9.41 13.04
C ASP A 117 -11.83 10.93 12.87
N GLU A 118 -10.68 11.38 12.36
CA GLU A 118 -10.42 12.80 12.08
C GLU A 118 -11.40 13.37 11.03
N ASP A 119 -11.50 14.69 10.99
CA ASP A 119 -12.37 15.36 10.03
C ASP A 119 -11.80 15.26 8.61
N ASP A 120 -12.72 15.39 7.64
CA ASP A 120 -12.36 15.35 6.23
C ASP A 120 -11.63 16.64 5.86
N ASP A 121 -10.52 16.48 5.18
CA ASP A 121 -9.62 17.56 4.75
C ASP A 121 -9.09 17.23 3.35
N TYR A 122 -8.47 18.21 2.70
CA TYR A 122 -7.83 18.05 1.41
C TYR A 122 -6.76 16.94 1.39
N PHE A 123 -6.12 16.70 2.53
CA PHE A 123 -4.99 15.78 2.65
C PHE A 123 -5.38 14.36 3.06
N ASN A 124 -6.66 14.03 3.19
CA ASN A 124 -7.12 12.71 3.57
C ASN A 124 -8.36 12.26 2.76
N LEU A 125 -8.67 10.97 2.79
CA LEU A 125 -9.91 10.45 2.19
C LEU A 125 -11.11 10.75 3.09
N THR A 126 -12.32 10.81 2.55
CA THR A 126 -13.50 11.03 3.42
C THR A 126 -13.65 9.93 4.49
N LYS A 127 -14.24 10.27 5.64
CA LYS A 127 -14.41 9.37 6.80
C LYS A 127 -15.11 8.06 6.43
N SER A 128 -16.11 8.13 5.55
CA SER A 128 -16.81 6.95 5.04
C SER A 128 -15.86 6.03 4.27
N VAL A 129 -15.15 6.60 3.29
CA VAL A 129 -14.26 5.85 2.40
C VAL A 129 -13.06 5.28 3.15
N ARG A 130 -12.40 6.07 4.00
CA ARG A 130 -11.23 5.60 4.77
C ARG A 130 -11.59 4.42 5.69
N LYS A 131 -12.79 4.44 6.31
CA LYS A 131 -13.27 3.32 7.13
C LYS A 131 -13.59 2.09 6.31
N GLU A 132 -14.24 2.27 5.16
CA GLU A 132 -14.52 1.18 4.22
C GLU A 132 -13.21 0.48 3.78
N VAL A 133 -12.24 1.26 3.28
CA VAL A 133 -10.96 0.75 2.80
C VAL A 133 -10.16 0.11 3.94
N ALA A 134 -10.06 0.76 5.10
CA ALA A 134 -9.36 0.19 6.26
C ALA A 134 -9.98 -1.15 6.70
N ASN A 135 -11.31 -1.25 6.72
CA ASN A 135 -12.01 -2.50 7.03
C ASN A 135 -11.76 -3.58 5.99
N LYS A 136 -11.81 -3.23 4.70
CA LYS A 136 -11.54 -4.15 3.58
C LYS A 136 -10.14 -4.75 3.69
N LEU A 137 -9.13 -3.90 3.88
CA LEU A 137 -7.74 -4.31 4.07
C LEU A 137 -7.59 -5.19 5.32
N THR A 138 -8.12 -4.75 6.47
CA THR A 138 -7.99 -5.48 7.75
C THR A 138 -8.65 -6.85 7.75
N ARG A 139 -9.82 -7.00 7.11
CA ARG A 139 -10.55 -8.28 7.04
C ARG A 139 -9.78 -9.33 6.24
N ALA A 140 -9.16 -8.94 5.14
CA ALA A 140 -8.34 -9.85 4.34
C ALA A 140 -7.16 -10.43 5.13
N GLY A 141 -6.66 -9.72 6.14
CA GLY A 141 -5.64 -10.24 7.07
C GLY A 141 -6.18 -11.18 8.15
N ARG A 142 -7.50 -11.31 8.33
CA ARG A 142 -8.09 -12.09 9.44
C ARG A 142 -8.79 -13.39 9.03
N ASP A 143 -9.01 -13.64 7.74
CA ASP A 143 -9.82 -14.78 7.30
C ASP A 143 -8.94 -16.02 7.05
N PRO A 144 -8.95 -17.03 7.95
CA PRO A 144 -8.36 -18.32 7.64
C PRO A 144 -9.34 -19.03 6.71
N GLY A 145 -8.87 -19.50 5.55
CA GLY A 145 -9.73 -20.17 4.57
C GLY A 145 -10.59 -21.32 5.15
N PRO A 146 -11.56 -21.84 4.38
CA PRO A 146 -12.66 -22.69 4.87
C PRO A 146 -12.28 -24.11 5.34
N GLN A 147 -11.03 -24.37 5.69
CA GLN A 147 -10.60 -25.61 6.33
C GLN A 147 -10.09 -25.29 7.74
N GLY A 148 -10.95 -25.52 8.73
CA GLY A 148 -10.63 -25.35 10.13
C GLY A 148 -9.41 -26.16 10.53
N LEU A 149 -8.37 -25.46 10.97
CA LEU A 149 -7.40 -25.98 11.92
C LEU A 149 -7.33 -24.98 13.07
N ALA A 150 -7.75 -25.47 14.24
CA ALA A 150 -7.53 -24.83 15.52
C ALA A 150 -6.01 -24.62 15.72
N GLY A 151 -5.54 -23.43 15.36
CA GLY A 151 -4.16 -23.01 15.51
C GLY A 151 -4.14 -21.51 15.68
N ARG A 152 -3.68 -21.05 16.84
CA ARG A 152 -3.52 -19.63 17.16
C ARG A 152 -2.53 -19.00 16.16
N ALA A 153 -3.04 -18.39 15.11
CA ALA A 153 -2.27 -17.46 14.28
C ALA A 153 -2.95 -16.10 14.40
N PHE A 154 -2.63 -15.38 15.48
CA PHE A 154 -2.84 -13.95 15.51
C PHE A 154 -2.02 -13.36 14.36
N TRP A 155 -2.69 -12.90 13.31
CA TRP A 155 -2.09 -12.07 12.28
C TRP A 155 -1.60 -10.78 12.96
N ARG A 156 -0.33 -10.75 13.36
CA ARG A 156 0.38 -9.56 13.88
C ARG A 156 1.03 -8.77 12.73
N GLY A 157 0.41 -8.75 11.56
CA GLY A 157 0.85 -7.96 10.42
C GLY A 157 0.16 -6.61 10.41
N GLY A 158 0.86 -5.54 10.80
CA GLY A 158 0.37 -4.19 10.54
C GLY A 158 0.31 -3.93 9.04
N PHE A 159 -0.73 -3.22 8.57
CA PHE A 159 -0.70 -2.60 7.25
C PHE A 159 0.29 -1.45 7.29
N GLN A 160 1.38 -1.55 6.52
CA GLN A 160 2.29 -0.43 6.34
C GLN A 160 1.87 0.34 5.09
N MET A 161 1.43 1.58 5.30
CA MET A 161 1.15 2.54 4.25
C MET A 161 2.40 3.38 4.03
N LEU A 162 2.98 3.33 2.84
CA LEU A 162 4.07 4.24 2.47
C LEU A 162 3.49 5.41 1.68
N LEU A 163 3.56 6.60 2.26
CA LEU A 163 3.31 7.86 1.57
C LEU A 163 4.60 8.31 0.89
N LEU A 164 4.53 8.57 -0.41
CA LEU A 164 5.59 9.26 -1.14
C LEU A 164 5.21 10.75 -1.17
N PRO A 165 5.75 11.59 -0.26
CA PRO A 165 5.43 13.02 -0.31
C PRO A 165 5.97 13.63 -1.62
N PRO A 166 5.27 14.63 -2.20
CA PRO A 166 5.83 15.37 -3.32
C PRO A 166 7.13 16.06 -2.88
N ALA A 167 8.10 16.17 -3.80
CA ALA A 167 9.40 16.78 -3.55
C ALA A 167 9.33 18.24 -3.02
N ALA A 168 8.17 18.88 -3.12
CA ALA A 168 7.90 20.25 -2.67
C ALA A 168 7.23 20.36 -1.28
N TRP A 169 7.00 19.25 -0.57
CA TRP A 169 6.44 19.30 0.78
C TRP A 169 7.51 19.84 1.77
N PRO A 170 7.25 20.94 2.51
CA PRO A 170 8.16 21.39 3.56
C PRO A 170 8.35 20.25 4.55
N ARG A 171 9.60 19.95 4.91
CA ARG A 171 10.00 18.85 5.80
C ARG A 171 9.08 18.80 7.05
N VAL A 172 8.02 17.98 7.00
CA VAL A 172 7.24 17.66 8.18
C VAL A 172 8.04 16.61 8.90
N GLU A 173 8.83 17.06 9.88
CA GLU A 173 9.70 16.23 10.72
C GLU A 173 8.95 15.19 11.58
N LYS A 174 7.65 14.98 11.36
CA LYS A 174 6.83 14.01 12.10
C LYS A 174 5.73 13.42 11.20
N MET A 175 6.12 12.67 10.17
CA MET A 175 5.29 11.53 9.76
C MET A 175 5.75 10.34 10.59
N GLY A 176 5.08 10.17 11.73
CA GLY A 176 5.35 9.08 12.65
C GLY A 176 5.22 7.75 11.93
N ILE A 177 6.35 7.09 11.72
CA ILE A 177 6.42 5.65 11.60
C ILE A 177 5.89 5.14 12.93
N TRP A 178 4.61 4.76 12.99
CA TRP A 178 4.03 4.17 14.19
C TRP A 178 4.77 2.87 14.48
N THR A 179 5.71 2.99 15.42
CA THR A 179 6.39 1.87 16.04
C THR A 179 5.70 1.69 17.38
N GLU A 180 4.61 0.90 17.43
CA GLU A 180 4.26 0.20 18.66
C GLU A 180 4.65 -1.27 18.49
N LEU A 181 5.96 -1.49 18.44
CA LEU A 181 6.55 -2.80 18.73
C LEU A 181 6.57 -2.93 20.25
N GLY A 182 5.56 -3.60 20.80
CA GLY A 182 5.65 -4.15 22.15
C GLY A 182 6.94 -4.96 22.26
N SER A 183 7.75 -4.62 23.25
CA SER A 183 9.04 -5.23 23.55
C SER A 183 8.98 -6.77 23.46
N VAL A 184 9.78 -7.34 22.58
CA VAL A 184 9.98 -8.80 22.51
C VAL A 184 10.84 -9.20 23.71
N PRO A 185 10.41 -10.09 24.61
CA PRO A 185 11.29 -10.64 25.62
C PRO A 185 12.37 -11.48 24.93
N SER A 186 13.63 -11.27 25.32
CA SER A 186 14.76 -12.09 24.88
C SER A 186 14.46 -13.58 25.12
N PRO A 187 14.67 -14.48 24.15
CA PRO A 187 14.54 -15.91 24.39
C PRO A 187 15.60 -16.35 25.42
N ALA A 188 15.14 -17.05 26.45
CA ALA A 188 16.00 -17.67 27.44
C ALA A 188 16.94 -18.69 26.77
N PRO A 189 18.19 -18.85 27.25
CA PRO A 189 19.14 -19.79 26.66
C PRO A 189 18.62 -21.22 26.76
N HIS A 190 18.65 -21.92 25.63
CA HIS A 190 18.35 -23.33 25.49
C HIS A 190 19.14 -24.15 26.52
N ARG A 191 18.42 -24.91 27.36
CA ARG A 191 19.01 -26.02 28.12
C ARG A 191 19.48 -27.07 27.11
N GLN A 192 20.78 -27.36 27.14
CA GLN A 192 21.32 -28.59 26.55
C GLN A 192 20.69 -29.79 27.27
N CYS A 193 19.92 -30.59 26.55
CA CYS A 193 19.65 -31.96 26.96
C CYS A 193 20.94 -32.76 26.77
N GLY A 194 21.47 -33.28 27.87
CA GLY A 194 22.62 -34.18 27.87
C GLY A 194 22.28 -35.50 27.18
N LEU A 195 23.16 -35.91 26.26
CA LEU A 195 23.30 -37.32 25.89
C LEU A 195 24.47 -37.87 26.70
N GLY A 196 24.14 -38.81 27.58
CA GLY A 196 25.09 -39.54 28.40
C GLY A 196 26.03 -40.39 27.55
N GLN A 197 27.30 -40.38 27.92
CA GLN A 197 28.23 -41.44 27.59
C GLN A 197 27.94 -42.63 28.52
N ALA A 198 27.79 -43.81 27.94
CA ALA A 198 27.84 -45.07 28.65
C ALA A 198 28.89 -45.95 27.96
N ALA A 199 29.88 -46.34 28.78
CA ALA A 199 30.90 -47.38 28.60
C ALA A 199 31.94 -47.20 27.47
#